data_AF-A0A5F5PQL0-F1
#
_entry.id   AF-A0A5F5PQL0-F1
#
_cell.length_a   1.000
_cell.length_b   1.000
_cell.length_c   1.000
_cell.angle_alpha   90.00
_cell.angle_beta   90.00
_cell.angle_gamma   90.00
#
_symmetry.space_group_name_H-M   'P 1'
#
loop_
_entity.id
_entity.type
_entity.pdbx_description
1 polymer ?
#
loop_
_entity_poly.entity_id
_entity_poly.type
_entity_poly.pdbx_seq_one_letter_code
_entity_poly.pdbx_strand_id
1 'polypeptide(L)'
;MAAPLLHTRLHGDAAASASAVQTLGASRTGLSNMLALENDFFNSPPRKTVRFGGTVTEVLLKYKRGETNDFELLKNQLSDPDIKDDQIINWLLEFRSSIMYLTKEFEQLISILLRLQWLNRSHMVVEEYLAFLGNLVSAQTVFLRPCLSMIASHFVPPRVVIKEGDVDVSDSDDEDDNFDTCHRALQIIARYVPSTPWFLMPILVEKFPFVRKSERTLECYVHNLLRISVYFPTLRHEILELVIEKLLKLDVNASRQDIEDAEETAAQTGSGTDATEGLFNMVSLLLKTDINIEGGRDS
;
A
#
# COMPACT_ATOMS: atom_id res chain seq x y z
N MET A 1 37.08 -41.55 76.57
CA MET A 1 37.03 -40.89 77.89
C MET A 1 36.56 -39.46 77.69
N ALA A 2 35.55 -39.05 78.46
CA ALA A 2 35.10 -37.67 78.75
C ALA A 2 34.66 -36.77 77.57
N ALA A 3 33.34 -36.55 77.48
CA ALA A 3 32.74 -35.24 77.15
C ALA A 3 32.75 -34.36 78.45
N PRO A 4 32.12 -33.16 78.57
CA PRO A 4 31.32 -32.36 77.61
C PRO A 4 31.46 -30.80 77.80
N LEU A 5 30.51 -30.06 77.19
CA LEU A 5 29.87 -28.77 77.62
C LEU A 5 30.31 -27.48 76.90
N LEU A 6 29.43 -26.89 76.05
CA LEU A 6 28.39 -25.84 76.32
C LEU A 6 29.03 -24.48 76.62
N HIS A 7 28.76 -23.38 75.92
CA HIS A 7 27.55 -22.53 75.85
C HIS A 7 28.04 -21.26 75.06
N THR A 8 27.29 -20.39 74.37
CA THR A 8 26.15 -19.55 74.77
C THR A 8 25.88 -18.54 73.63
N ARG A 9 24.59 -18.27 73.34
CA ARG A 9 23.87 -16.96 73.25
C ARG A 9 24.57 -15.74 72.58
N LEU A 10 23.90 -14.74 71.99
CA LEU A 10 22.55 -14.40 71.52
C LEU A 10 22.69 -12.94 70.98
N HIS A 11 21.79 -12.56 70.06
CA HIS A 11 21.20 -11.22 69.84
C HIS A 11 22.05 -9.94 69.73
N GLY A 12 21.64 -9.11 68.75
CA GLY A 12 21.45 -7.68 69.02
C GLY A 12 21.63 -6.77 67.82
N ASP A 13 20.50 -6.40 67.23
CA ASP A 13 20.20 -5.23 66.39
C ASP A 13 21.21 -4.06 66.38
N ALA A 14 21.41 -3.48 65.19
CA ALA A 14 21.33 -2.02 65.01
C ALA A 14 21.31 -1.65 63.52
N ALA A 15 20.30 -0.85 63.16
CA ALA A 15 20.12 -0.20 61.87
C ALA A 15 21.09 0.97 61.66
N ALA A 16 21.49 1.23 60.40
CA ALA A 16 21.70 2.58 59.85
C ALA A 16 22.00 2.53 58.33
N SER A 17 20.97 2.86 57.55
CA SER A 17 20.95 3.83 56.43
C SER A 17 22.12 4.01 55.44
N ALA A 18 21.69 4.05 54.17
CA ALA A 18 22.16 4.84 53.02
C ALA A 18 23.19 4.21 52.06
N SER A 19 22.72 3.79 50.87
CA SER A 19 23.06 4.46 49.61
C SER A 19 22.27 3.84 48.44
N ALA A 20 21.72 4.72 47.60
CA ALA A 20 20.89 4.41 46.45
C ALA A 20 21.74 4.05 45.23
N VAL A 21 21.39 2.96 44.53
CA VAL A 21 21.52 2.84 43.07
C VAL A 21 20.39 1.93 42.56
N GLN A 22 19.43 2.52 41.83
CA GLN A 22 18.45 1.81 41.00
C GLN A 22 19.15 1.31 39.73
N THR A 23 18.95 0.05 39.35
CA THR A 23 19.17 -0.40 37.97
C THR A 23 18.08 -1.39 37.57
N LEU A 24 17.07 -0.83 36.90
CA LEU A 24 16.30 -1.36 35.77
C LEU A 24 16.13 -2.89 35.66
N GLY A 25 14.97 -3.36 36.14
CA GLY A 25 14.37 -4.63 35.76
C GLY A 25 13.71 -4.55 34.36
N ALA A 26 13.84 -5.65 33.63
CA ALA A 26 13.34 -5.87 32.28
C ALA A 26 11.82 -5.65 32.13
N SER A 27 11.40 -5.05 31.00
CA SER A 27 9.98 -5.00 30.61
C SER A 27 9.77 -5.80 29.32
N ARG A 28 9.25 -7.04 29.49
CA ARG A 28 8.76 -7.93 28.42
C ARG A 28 7.29 -7.62 28.11
N THR A 29 6.97 -6.38 27.73
CA THR A 29 5.58 -5.93 27.48
C THR A 29 5.23 -5.81 26.00
N GLY A 30 6.19 -5.95 25.09
CA GLY A 30 5.95 -5.74 23.64
C GLY A 30 5.22 -6.88 22.92
N LEU A 31 5.51 -8.14 23.25
CA LEU A 31 4.96 -9.29 22.49
C LEU A 31 3.52 -9.63 22.88
N SER A 32 3.14 -9.44 24.14
CA SER A 32 1.79 -9.75 24.63
C SER A 32 0.72 -8.81 24.08
N ASN A 33 1.08 -7.55 23.80
CA ASN A 33 0.15 -6.56 23.24
C ASN A 33 -0.18 -6.82 21.76
N MET A 34 0.73 -7.44 21.00
CA MET A 34 0.52 -7.74 19.59
C MET A 34 -0.49 -8.88 19.38
N LEU A 35 -0.43 -9.92 20.23
CA LEU A 35 -1.39 -11.03 20.22
C LEU A 35 -2.76 -10.63 20.78
N ALA A 36 -2.82 -9.65 21.68
CA ALA A 36 -4.09 -9.13 22.20
C ALA A 36 -4.86 -8.34 21.13
N LEU A 37 -4.16 -7.55 20.30
CA LEU A 37 -4.78 -6.82 19.18
C LEU A 37 -5.30 -7.75 18.07
N GLU A 38 -4.61 -8.86 17.79
CA GLU A 38 -5.14 -9.87 16.86
C GLU A 38 -6.44 -10.50 17.40
N ASN A 39 -6.54 -10.74 18.71
CA ASN A 39 -7.69 -11.44 19.30
C ASN A 39 -8.96 -10.56 19.41
N ASP A 40 -8.83 -9.26 19.63
CA ASP A 40 -9.97 -8.34 19.68
C ASP A 40 -10.58 -8.08 18.29
N PHE A 41 -9.78 -8.21 17.22
CA PHE A 41 -10.24 -8.09 15.85
C PHE A 41 -11.15 -9.25 15.41
N PHE A 42 -10.94 -10.46 15.94
CA PHE A 42 -11.74 -11.64 15.61
C PHE A 42 -13.07 -11.75 16.39
N ASN A 43 -13.30 -10.94 17.42
CA ASN A 43 -14.39 -11.16 18.39
C ASN A 43 -15.46 -10.06 18.47
N SER A 44 -15.45 -9.06 17.56
CA SER A 44 -16.53 -8.06 17.53
C SER A 44 -17.80 -8.65 16.88
N PRO A 45 -18.96 -8.63 17.55
CA PRO A 45 -20.19 -9.14 16.96
C PRO A 45 -20.62 -8.24 15.78
N PRO A 46 -21.07 -8.82 14.65
CA PRO A 46 -21.42 -8.03 13.47
C PRO A 46 -22.59 -7.09 13.80
N ARG A 47 -22.40 -5.80 13.51
CA ARG A 47 -23.48 -4.80 13.58
C ARG A 47 -24.57 -5.21 12.60
N LYS A 48 -25.80 -5.39 13.10
CA LYS A 48 -26.95 -5.85 12.32
C LYS A 48 -27.29 -4.86 11.21
N THR A 49 -26.77 -5.08 10.01
CA THR A 49 -27.26 -4.45 8.78
C THR A 49 -28.39 -5.30 8.20
N VAL A 50 -29.50 -4.67 7.81
CA VAL A 50 -30.61 -5.34 7.13
C VAL A 50 -30.07 -5.94 5.84
N ARG A 51 -30.22 -7.26 5.70
CA ARG A 51 -29.59 -8.01 4.62
C ARG A 51 -30.59 -8.89 3.91
N PHE A 52 -30.55 -8.83 2.58
CA PHE A 52 -31.28 -9.73 1.69
C PHE A 52 -30.32 -10.82 1.21
N GLY A 53 -30.72 -12.10 1.23
CA GLY A 53 -30.04 -13.18 0.50
C GLY A 53 -29.25 -14.24 1.29
N GLY A 54 -29.16 -14.17 2.63
CA GLY A 54 -28.39 -15.15 3.43
C GLY A 54 -26.90 -14.82 3.51
N THR A 55 -26.06 -15.75 3.97
CA THR A 55 -24.59 -15.55 4.08
C THR A 55 -23.89 -15.52 2.71
N VAL A 56 -22.72 -14.88 2.57
CA VAL A 56 -21.95 -14.93 1.29
C VAL A 56 -21.74 -16.39 0.85
N THR A 57 -21.40 -17.28 1.78
CA THR A 57 -21.24 -18.72 1.49
C THR A 57 -22.50 -19.32 0.87
N GLU A 58 -23.67 -19.04 1.40
CA GLU A 58 -24.94 -19.53 0.84
C GLU A 58 -25.17 -19.00 -0.58
N VAL A 59 -24.90 -17.71 -0.82
CA VAL A 59 -25.02 -17.09 -2.14
C VAL A 59 -24.08 -17.75 -3.14
N LEU A 60 -22.82 -17.97 -2.78
CA LEU A 60 -21.85 -18.65 -3.63
C LEU A 60 -22.26 -20.10 -3.94
N LEU A 61 -22.78 -20.83 -2.95
CA LEU A 61 -23.25 -22.20 -3.14
C LEU A 61 -24.53 -22.29 -3.98
N LYS A 62 -25.46 -21.33 -3.83
CA LYS A 62 -26.66 -21.18 -4.67
C LYS A 62 -26.28 -20.93 -6.13
N TYR A 63 -25.32 -20.04 -6.37
CA TYR A 63 -24.82 -19.75 -7.70
C TYR A 63 -24.28 -21.00 -8.41
N LYS A 64 -23.54 -21.87 -7.69
CA LYS A 64 -23.06 -23.14 -8.26
C LYS A 64 -24.18 -24.12 -8.66
N ARG A 65 -25.38 -23.96 -8.10
CA ARG A 65 -26.58 -24.74 -8.48
C ARG A 65 -27.40 -24.11 -9.59
N GLY A 66 -26.96 -22.96 -10.13
CA GLY A 66 -27.66 -22.22 -11.18
C GLY A 66 -28.61 -21.13 -10.67
N GLU A 67 -28.68 -20.90 -9.36
CA GLU A 67 -29.49 -19.82 -8.78
C GLU A 67 -28.67 -18.50 -8.79
N THR A 68 -28.99 -17.59 -9.73
CA THR A 68 -28.15 -16.40 -9.98
C THR A 68 -28.63 -15.11 -9.32
N ASN A 69 -29.89 -15.03 -8.87
CA ASN A 69 -30.52 -13.78 -8.40
C ASN A 69 -29.76 -13.15 -7.22
N ASP A 70 -29.48 -13.93 -6.17
CA ASP A 70 -28.77 -13.44 -4.98
C ASP A 70 -27.32 -13.02 -5.32
N PHE A 71 -26.70 -13.71 -6.28
CA PHE A 71 -25.33 -13.43 -6.72
C PHE A 71 -25.24 -12.13 -7.52
N GLU A 72 -26.21 -11.86 -8.39
CA GLU A 72 -26.27 -10.57 -9.10
C GLU A 72 -26.61 -9.42 -8.15
N LEU A 73 -27.49 -9.63 -7.16
CA LEU A 73 -27.75 -8.63 -6.12
C LEU A 73 -26.47 -8.30 -5.33
N LEU A 74 -25.70 -9.32 -4.95
CA LEU A 74 -24.40 -9.15 -4.27
C LEU A 74 -23.43 -8.31 -5.10
N LYS A 75 -23.28 -8.61 -6.40
CA LYS A 75 -22.42 -7.84 -7.31
C LYS A 75 -22.86 -6.38 -7.42
N ASN A 76 -24.16 -6.13 -7.52
CA ASN A 76 -24.71 -4.78 -7.62
C ASN A 76 -24.46 -3.98 -6.34
N GLN A 77 -24.64 -4.59 -5.17
CA GLN A 77 -24.37 -3.94 -3.88
C GLN A 77 -22.89 -3.57 -3.71
N LEU A 78 -21.98 -4.43 -4.14
CA LEU A 78 -20.53 -4.15 -4.08
C LEU A 78 -20.08 -3.13 -5.12
N SER A 79 -20.86 -2.93 -6.18
CA SER A 79 -20.56 -1.96 -7.24
C SER A 79 -21.16 -0.58 -6.98
N ASP A 80 -21.90 -0.42 -5.87
CA ASP A 80 -22.49 0.85 -5.46
C ASP A 80 -21.37 1.87 -5.13
N PRO A 81 -21.25 2.99 -5.87
CA PRO A 81 -20.22 4.00 -5.62
C PRO A 81 -20.41 4.69 -4.25
N ASP A 82 -21.63 4.72 -3.72
CA ASP A 82 -22.00 5.37 -2.47
C ASP A 82 -21.99 4.39 -1.27
N ILE A 83 -21.39 3.21 -1.46
CA ILE A 83 -21.25 2.21 -0.40
C ILE A 83 -20.52 2.80 0.82
N LYS A 84 -21.12 2.61 2.01
CA LYS A 84 -20.63 3.16 3.27
C LYS A 84 -19.57 2.28 3.90
N ASP A 85 -18.68 2.87 4.68
CA ASP A 85 -17.58 2.18 5.36
C ASP A 85 -18.05 0.97 6.19
N ASP A 86 -19.12 1.11 6.98
CA ASP A 86 -19.70 -0.01 7.75
C ASP A 86 -20.15 -1.17 6.85
N GLN A 87 -20.67 -0.88 5.65
CA GLN A 87 -21.09 -1.90 4.68
C GLN A 87 -19.87 -2.58 4.06
N ILE A 88 -18.85 -1.82 3.69
CA ILE A 88 -17.58 -2.37 3.15
C ILE A 88 -16.97 -3.33 4.18
N ILE A 89 -16.84 -2.90 5.44
CA ILE A 89 -16.27 -3.72 6.52
C ILE A 89 -17.04 -5.02 6.68
N ASN A 90 -18.38 -4.95 6.75
CA ASN A 90 -19.23 -6.13 6.87
C ASN A 90 -19.07 -7.08 5.68
N TRP A 91 -19.01 -6.57 4.45
CA TRP A 91 -18.77 -7.40 3.27
C TRP A 91 -17.41 -8.09 3.32
N LEU A 92 -16.34 -7.35 3.64
CA LEU A 92 -14.99 -7.89 3.72
C LEU A 92 -14.88 -8.99 4.78
N LEU A 93 -15.48 -8.79 5.96
CA LEU A 93 -15.55 -9.82 7.02
C LEU A 93 -16.22 -11.10 6.53
N GLU A 94 -17.30 -10.99 5.78
CA GLU A 94 -18.01 -12.14 5.23
C GLU A 94 -17.25 -12.84 4.11
N PHE A 95 -16.59 -12.08 3.24
CA PHE A 95 -15.72 -12.63 2.22
C PHE A 95 -14.52 -13.36 2.83
N ARG A 96 -13.94 -12.81 3.90
CA ARG A 96 -12.90 -13.51 4.67
C ARG A 96 -13.40 -14.80 5.30
N SER A 97 -14.63 -14.80 5.83
CA SER A 97 -15.27 -15.99 6.40
C SER A 97 -15.61 -17.07 5.36
N SER A 98 -15.75 -16.66 4.09
CA SER A 98 -16.10 -17.53 2.96
C SER A 98 -14.94 -17.74 1.97
N ILE A 99 -13.71 -17.38 2.35
CA ILE A 99 -12.55 -17.29 1.45
C ILE A 99 -12.26 -18.60 0.69
N MET A 100 -12.52 -19.75 1.33
CA MET A 100 -12.33 -21.08 0.74
C MET A 100 -13.23 -21.35 -0.47
N TYR A 101 -14.37 -20.66 -0.56
CA TYR A 101 -15.33 -20.80 -1.66
C TYR A 101 -15.04 -19.87 -2.82
N LEU A 102 -14.23 -18.82 -2.63
CA LEU A 102 -13.87 -17.85 -3.66
C LEU A 102 -12.82 -18.41 -4.61
N THR A 103 -13.14 -19.50 -5.32
CA THR A 103 -12.23 -20.08 -6.31
C THR A 103 -12.24 -19.29 -7.63
N LYS A 104 -11.43 -19.70 -8.60
CA LYS A 104 -11.33 -19.08 -9.94
C LYS A 104 -12.69 -18.89 -10.63
N GLU A 105 -13.69 -19.74 -10.37
CA GLU A 105 -15.04 -19.60 -10.95
C GLU A 105 -15.73 -18.27 -10.57
N PHE A 106 -15.29 -17.61 -9.50
CA PHE A 106 -15.80 -16.34 -9.01
C PHE A 106 -14.89 -15.14 -9.37
N GLU A 107 -14.05 -15.27 -10.40
CA GLU A 107 -13.12 -14.23 -10.85
C GLU A 107 -13.80 -12.86 -11.07
N GLN A 108 -15.01 -12.83 -11.64
CA GLN A 108 -15.75 -11.58 -11.84
C GLN A 108 -16.09 -10.89 -10.50
N LEU A 109 -16.46 -11.67 -9.48
CA LEU A 109 -16.76 -11.14 -8.15
C LEU A 109 -15.50 -10.62 -7.47
N ILE A 110 -14.40 -11.37 -7.54
CA ILE A 110 -13.10 -10.90 -7.06
C ILE A 110 -12.66 -9.63 -7.77
N SER A 111 -12.89 -9.54 -9.08
CA SER A 111 -12.61 -8.33 -9.86
C SER A 111 -13.38 -7.11 -9.35
N ILE A 112 -14.63 -7.28 -8.89
CA ILE A 112 -15.41 -6.19 -8.26
C ILE A 112 -14.81 -5.83 -6.90
N LEU A 113 -14.47 -6.81 -6.06
CA LEU A 113 -13.86 -6.58 -4.74
C LEU A 113 -12.51 -5.85 -4.86
N LEU A 114 -11.70 -6.20 -5.85
CA LEU A 114 -10.42 -5.54 -6.13
C LEU A 114 -10.59 -4.11 -6.64
N ARG A 115 -11.79 -3.70 -7.08
CA ARG A 115 -12.09 -2.33 -7.52
C ARG A 115 -12.77 -1.48 -6.44
N LEU A 116 -13.10 -2.03 -5.28
CA LEU A 116 -13.63 -1.24 -4.17
C LEU A 116 -12.68 -0.09 -3.84
N GLN A 117 -13.22 1.10 -3.57
CA GLN A 117 -12.39 2.23 -3.16
C GLN A 117 -11.98 2.03 -1.69
N TRP A 118 -10.73 1.63 -1.45
CA TRP A 118 -10.23 1.29 -0.12
C TRP A 118 -9.15 2.26 0.41
N LEU A 119 -8.38 2.91 -0.47
CA LEU A 119 -7.23 3.76 -0.09
C LEU A 119 -7.65 5.08 0.60
N ASN A 120 -8.74 5.70 0.17
CA ASN A 120 -9.26 6.96 0.72
C ASN A 120 -10.44 6.77 1.70
N ARG A 121 -10.46 5.65 2.41
CA ARG A 121 -11.52 5.32 3.37
C ARG A 121 -11.00 5.35 4.79
N SER A 122 -11.89 5.16 5.77
CA SER A 122 -11.47 5.09 7.17
C SER A 122 -10.41 4.02 7.39
N HIS A 123 -9.55 4.25 8.39
CA HIS A 123 -8.52 3.30 8.81
C HIS A 123 -9.08 1.87 8.99
N MET A 124 -10.29 1.74 9.55
CA MET A 124 -10.94 0.44 9.73
C MET A 124 -11.21 -0.29 8.41
N VAL A 125 -11.63 0.42 7.35
CA VAL A 125 -11.81 -0.17 6.01
C VAL A 125 -10.46 -0.62 5.45
N VAL A 126 -9.41 0.20 5.59
CA VAL A 126 -8.07 -0.14 5.10
C VAL A 126 -7.55 -1.42 5.77
N GLU A 127 -7.63 -1.51 7.09
CA GLU A 127 -7.20 -2.71 7.84
C GLU A 127 -7.93 -3.96 7.38
N GLU A 128 -9.26 -3.87 7.26
CA GLU A 128 -10.09 -5.01 6.87
C GLU A 128 -9.80 -5.44 5.42
N TYR A 129 -9.54 -4.47 4.54
CA TYR A 129 -9.19 -4.73 3.14
C TYR A 129 -7.83 -5.41 3.03
N LEU A 130 -6.82 -4.96 3.78
CA LEU A 130 -5.52 -5.60 3.78
C LEU A 130 -5.55 -7.01 4.37
N ALA A 131 -6.36 -7.23 5.42
CA ALA A 131 -6.62 -8.57 5.95
C ALA A 131 -7.31 -9.47 4.90
N PHE A 132 -8.27 -8.93 4.15
CA PHE A 132 -8.89 -9.64 3.04
C PHE A 132 -7.88 -10.02 1.94
N LEU A 133 -7.02 -9.09 1.49
CA LEU A 133 -6.00 -9.38 0.48
C LEU A 133 -5.07 -10.51 0.91
N GLY A 134 -4.58 -10.46 2.16
CA GLY A 134 -3.73 -11.52 2.73
C GLY A 134 -4.43 -12.87 2.78
N ASN A 135 -5.68 -12.92 3.25
CA ASN A 135 -6.49 -14.14 3.27
C ASN A 135 -6.75 -14.68 1.86
N LEU A 136 -7.05 -13.80 0.89
CA LEU A 136 -7.33 -14.19 -0.48
C LEU A 136 -6.11 -14.84 -1.14
N VAL A 137 -4.94 -14.20 -1.12
CA VAL A 137 -3.76 -14.73 -1.79
C VAL A 137 -3.18 -15.97 -1.10
N SER A 138 -3.38 -16.11 0.21
CA SER A 138 -2.96 -17.30 0.96
C SER A 138 -3.86 -18.51 0.70
N ALA A 139 -5.17 -18.32 0.61
CA ALA A 139 -6.12 -19.40 0.33
C ALA A 139 -6.23 -19.72 -1.18
N GLN A 140 -6.10 -18.70 -2.03
CA GLN A 140 -6.41 -18.75 -3.47
C GLN A 140 -5.33 -18.00 -4.27
N THR A 141 -4.14 -18.59 -4.36
CA THR A 141 -2.96 -17.99 -5.04
C THR A 141 -3.19 -17.64 -6.51
N VAL A 142 -4.25 -18.20 -7.14
CA VAL A 142 -4.69 -17.82 -8.49
C VAL A 142 -4.98 -16.32 -8.62
N PHE A 143 -5.35 -15.64 -7.52
CA PHE A 143 -5.63 -14.20 -7.51
C PHE A 143 -4.43 -13.33 -7.14
N LEU A 144 -3.24 -13.92 -6.92
CA LEU A 144 -2.03 -13.15 -6.60
C LEU A 144 -1.75 -12.08 -7.66
N ARG A 145 -1.68 -12.46 -8.95
CA ARG A 145 -1.39 -11.52 -10.04
C ARG A 145 -2.44 -10.39 -10.13
N PRO A 146 -3.76 -10.67 -10.08
CA PRO A 146 -4.78 -9.63 -9.96
C PRO A 146 -4.58 -8.67 -8.79
N CYS A 147 -4.28 -9.16 -7.58
CA CYS A 147 -4.03 -8.32 -6.41
C CYS A 147 -2.79 -7.42 -6.61
N LEU A 148 -1.67 -7.98 -7.09
CA LEU A 148 -0.45 -7.24 -7.35
C LEU A 148 -0.66 -6.17 -8.45
N SER A 149 -1.38 -6.52 -9.52
CA SER A 149 -1.72 -5.59 -10.60
C SER A 149 -2.62 -4.45 -10.13
N MET A 150 -3.58 -4.73 -9.25
CA MET A 150 -4.42 -3.71 -8.62
C MET A 150 -3.54 -2.73 -7.83
N ILE A 151 -2.69 -3.23 -6.92
CA ILE A 151 -1.83 -2.39 -6.09
C ILE A 151 -0.86 -1.56 -6.95
N ALA A 152 -0.19 -2.19 -7.92
CA ALA A 152 0.74 -1.49 -8.80
C ALA A 152 0.09 -0.40 -9.66
N SER A 153 -1.23 -0.49 -9.90
CA SER A 153 -1.99 0.55 -10.63
C SER A 153 -2.19 1.82 -9.80
N HIS A 154 -1.94 1.76 -8.49
CA HIS A 154 -2.03 2.90 -7.57
C HIS A 154 -0.68 3.57 -7.29
N PHE A 155 0.43 3.16 -7.94
CA PHE A 155 1.73 3.86 -7.84
C PHE A 155 1.84 5.08 -8.75
N VAL A 156 0.71 5.66 -9.13
CA VAL A 156 0.60 6.89 -9.89
C VAL A 156 -0.40 7.80 -9.18
N PRO A 157 -0.23 9.14 -9.24
CA PRO A 157 -1.20 10.06 -8.68
C PRO A 157 -2.60 9.82 -9.27
N PRO A 158 -3.67 10.08 -8.49
CA PRO A 158 -5.01 10.15 -9.04
C PRO A 158 -5.03 11.08 -10.26
N ARG A 159 -5.76 10.72 -11.31
CA ARG A 159 -5.94 11.60 -12.47
C ARG A 159 -6.71 12.83 -12.01
N VAL A 160 -6.01 13.93 -11.73
CA VAL A 160 -6.64 15.24 -11.58
C VAL A 160 -7.16 15.63 -12.96
N VAL A 161 -8.48 15.49 -13.14
CA VAL A 161 -9.16 16.03 -14.32
C VAL A 161 -9.38 17.50 -14.02
N ILE A 162 -8.39 18.31 -14.37
CA ILE A 162 -8.52 19.77 -14.34
C ILE A 162 -9.62 20.12 -15.35
N LYS A 163 -10.81 20.45 -14.85
CA LYS A 163 -11.84 21.15 -15.61
C LYS A 163 -11.58 22.63 -15.39
N GLU A 164 -10.75 23.21 -16.25
CA GLU A 164 -10.50 24.63 -16.24
C GLU A 164 -11.70 25.35 -16.89
N GLY A 165 -12.28 26.42 -16.33
CA GLY A 165 -11.56 27.58 -15.82
C GLY A 165 -11.36 27.73 -14.30
N ASP A 166 -10.31 28.46 -13.86
CA ASP A 166 -9.12 28.84 -14.66
C ASP A 166 -7.79 28.84 -13.89
N VAL A 167 -7.76 28.15 -12.74
CA VAL A 167 -6.53 27.77 -12.02
C VAL A 167 -6.87 26.61 -11.07
N ASP A 168 -6.51 25.38 -11.43
CA ASP A 168 -6.37 24.27 -10.47
C ASP A 168 -4.88 24.01 -10.25
N VAL A 169 -4.27 24.88 -9.45
CA VAL A 169 -2.92 24.66 -8.93
C VAL A 169 -3.05 23.74 -7.73
N SER A 170 -3.01 22.43 -7.99
CA SER A 170 -2.61 21.48 -6.96
C SER A 170 -1.09 21.42 -6.93
N ASP A 171 -0.51 22.52 -6.41
CA ASP A 171 0.87 22.63 -5.96
C ASP A 171 0.92 22.40 -4.44
N SER A 172 0.25 21.33 -4.00
CA SER A 172 0.47 20.77 -2.68
C SER A 172 1.20 19.46 -2.85
N ASP A 173 2.48 19.49 -2.49
CA ASP A 173 3.30 18.33 -2.15
C ASP A 173 2.69 17.48 -1.00
N ASP A 174 1.58 17.95 -0.40
CA ASP A 174 0.86 17.36 0.74
C ASP A 174 -0.37 16.53 0.35
N GLU A 175 -0.63 16.26 -0.93
CA GLU A 175 -1.60 15.21 -1.28
C GLU A 175 -0.98 13.88 -0.83
N ASP A 176 -1.41 13.38 0.35
CA ASP A 176 -1.08 12.09 0.94
C ASP A 176 -1.37 10.98 -0.08
N ASP A 177 -0.45 10.80 -1.02
CA ASP A 177 -0.51 9.74 -1.98
C ASP A 177 -0.50 8.44 -1.16
N ASN A 178 -1.58 7.65 -1.24
CA ASN A 178 -1.76 6.42 -0.46
C ASN A 178 -0.77 5.30 -0.85
N PHE A 179 0.41 5.66 -1.36
CA PHE A 179 1.53 4.79 -1.65
C PHE A 179 1.98 4.03 -0.42
N ASP A 180 2.02 4.64 0.76
CA ASP A 180 2.35 3.96 2.02
C ASP A 180 1.48 2.73 2.26
N THR A 181 0.17 2.91 2.09
CA THR A 181 -0.82 1.85 2.19
C THR A 181 -0.64 0.79 1.10
N CYS A 182 -0.29 1.18 -0.13
CA CYS A 182 0.02 0.26 -1.22
C CYS A 182 1.30 -0.57 -0.94
N HIS A 183 2.36 0.05 -0.43
CA HIS A 183 3.59 -0.63 -0.05
C HIS A 183 3.34 -1.62 1.08
N ARG A 184 2.55 -1.22 2.08
CA ARG A 184 2.11 -2.10 3.17
C ARG A 184 1.32 -3.30 2.64
N ALA A 185 0.43 -3.10 1.67
CA ALA A 185 -0.28 -4.19 1.01
C ALA A 185 0.67 -5.19 0.33
N LEU A 186 1.67 -4.71 -0.41
CA LEU A 186 2.69 -5.57 -1.04
C LEU A 186 3.47 -6.39 -0.01
N GLN A 187 3.87 -5.79 1.11
CA GLN A 187 4.61 -6.48 2.17
C GLN A 187 3.74 -7.55 2.85
N ILE A 188 2.45 -7.26 3.07
CA ILE A 188 1.49 -8.24 3.60
C ILE A 188 1.36 -9.43 2.63
N ILE A 189 1.16 -9.17 1.34
CA ILE A 189 1.06 -10.23 0.33
C ILE A 189 2.34 -11.08 0.29
N ALA A 190 3.51 -10.45 0.29
CA ALA A 190 4.79 -11.16 0.26
C ALA A 190 5.05 -12.02 1.50
N ARG A 191 4.52 -11.61 2.66
CA ARG A 191 4.57 -12.41 3.90
C ARG A 191 3.80 -13.72 3.77
N TYR A 192 2.67 -13.71 3.05
CA TYR A 192 1.87 -14.92 2.80
C TYR A 192 2.35 -15.72 1.58
N VAL A 193 2.87 -15.06 0.54
CA VAL A 193 3.31 -15.69 -0.71
C VAL A 193 4.75 -15.29 -1.03
N PRO A 194 5.76 -16.07 -0.58
CA PRO A 194 7.17 -15.72 -0.77
C PRO A 194 7.62 -15.62 -2.23
N SER A 195 6.89 -16.24 -3.15
CA SER A 195 7.14 -16.13 -4.60
C SER A 195 6.62 -14.84 -5.24
N THR A 196 6.04 -13.93 -4.45
CA THR A 196 5.53 -12.62 -4.91
C THR A 196 6.49 -11.86 -5.85
N PRO A 197 7.82 -11.77 -5.59
CA PRO A 197 8.73 -11.01 -6.45
C PRO A 197 8.68 -11.43 -7.93
N TRP A 198 8.63 -12.73 -8.20
CA TRP A 198 8.60 -13.31 -9.56
C TRP A 198 7.36 -12.90 -10.36
N PHE A 199 6.24 -12.67 -9.67
CA PHE A 199 5.01 -12.21 -10.30
C PHE A 199 4.92 -10.68 -10.35
N LEU A 200 5.55 -9.99 -9.40
CA LEU A 200 5.52 -8.54 -9.29
C LEU A 200 6.32 -7.87 -10.40
N MET A 201 7.55 -8.31 -10.69
CA MET A 201 8.41 -7.61 -11.65
C MET A 201 7.78 -7.46 -13.06
N PRO A 202 7.20 -8.52 -13.68
CA PRO A 202 6.52 -8.36 -14.96
C PRO A 202 5.35 -7.38 -14.92
N ILE A 203 4.66 -7.26 -13.79
CA ILE A 203 3.55 -6.31 -13.59
C ILE A 203 4.09 -4.88 -13.51
N LEU A 204 5.22 -4.66 -12.82
CA LEU A 204 5.85 -3.34 -12.73
C LEU A 204 6.31 -2.85 -14.12
N VAL A 205 6.81 -3.75 -14.96
CA VAL A 205 7.14 -3.44 -16.36
C VAL A 205 5.87 -3.09 -17.15
N GLU A 206 4.82 -3.90 -17.04
CA GLU A 206 3.54 -3.72 -17.74
C GLU A 206 2.84 -2.41 -17.35
N LYS A 207 2.95 -2.02 -16.08
CA LYS A 207 2.28 -0.85 -15.50
C LYS A 207 3.12 0.44 -15.58
N PHE A 208 4.36 0.36 -16.06
CA PHE A 208 5.21 1.53 -16.21
C PHE A 208 4.51 2.57 -17.12
N PRO A 209 4.30 3.82 -16.66
CA PRO A 209 3.58 4.83 -17.43
C PRO A 209 4.23 5.11 -18.79
N PHE A 210 3.42 5.40 -19.80
CA PHE A 210 3.93 5.86 -21.09
C PHE A 210 4.69 7.17 -20.94
N VAL A 211 5.75 7.38 -21.73
CA VAL A 211 6.63 8.57 -21.67
C VAL A 211 5.86 9.88 -21.80
N ARG A 212 4.70 9.89 -22.49
CA ARG A 212 3.83 11.07 -22.65
C ARG A 212 2.91 11.37 -21.45
N LYS A 213 3.13 10.73 -20.30
CA LYS A 213 2.37 11.03 -19.07
C LYS A 213 3.01 12.21 -18.34
N SER A 214 2.26 12.80 -17.41
CA SER A 214 2.77 13.93 -16.62
C SER A 214 4.03 13.53 -15.86
N GLU A 215 4.90 14.52 -15.63
CA GLU A 215 6.17 14.37 -14.90
C GLU A 215 5.95 13.73 -13.54
N ARG A 216 4.98 14.28 -12.78
CA ARG A 216 4.56 13.74 -11.48
C ARG A 216 4.17 12.26 -11.56
N THR A 217 3.50 11.84 -12.64
CA THR A 217 3.15 10.41 -12.82
C THR A 217 4.39 9.53 -12.96
N LEU A 218 5.37 9.95 -13.77
CA LEU A 218 6.61 9.21 -13.98
C LEU A 218 7.47 9.21 -12.71
N GLU A 219 7.59 10.36 -12.05
CA GLU A 219 8.34 10.52 -10.81
C GLU A 219 7.78 9.65 -9.69
N CYS A 220 6.48 9.74 -9.40
CA CYS A 220 5.84 8.91 -8.39
C CYS A 220 6.03 7.42 -8.71
N TYR A 221 5.91 7.01 -9.97
CA TYR A 221 6.11 5.62 -10.33
C TYR A 221 7.55 5.16 -10.07
N VAL A 222 8.54 5.94 -10.51
CA VAL A 222 9.97 5.64 -10.27
C VAL A 222 10.28 5.64 -8.77
N HIS A 223 9.79 6.62 -8.00
CA HIS A 223 9.96 6.67 -6.55
C HIS A 223 9.45 5.38 -5.89
N ASN A 224 8.23 4.95 -6.23
CA ASN A 224 7.64 3.74 -5.70
C ASN A 224 8.41 2.48 -6.12
N LEU A 225 8.92 2.40 -7.36
CA LEU A 225 9.80 1.31 -7.78
C LEU A 225 11.10 1.25 -6.95
N LEU A 226 11.75 2.39 -6.74
CA LEU A 226 12.97 2.46 -5.95
C LEU A 226 12.70 2.06 -4.50
N ARG A 227 11.56 2.47 -3.92
CA ARG A 227 11.12 2.03 -2.60
C ARG A 227 10.87 0.51 -2.53
N ILE A 228 10.23 -0.09 -3.55
CA ILE A 228 10.08 -1.56 -3.68
C ILE A 228 11.45 -2.24 -3.61
N SER A 229 12.47 -1.70 -4.26
CA SER A 229 13.82 -2.29 -4.30
C SER A 229 14.52 -2.36 -2.92
N VAL A 230 14.05 -1.57 -1.94
CA VAL A 230 14.59 -1.58 -0.56
C VAL A 230 14.14 -2.84 0.17
N TYR A 231 12.85 -3.18 0.11
CA TYR A 231 12.28 -4.31 0.84
C TYR A 231 12.08 -5.59 0.00
N PHE A 232 12.24 -5.52 -1.34
CA PHE A 232 12.44 -6.66 -2.23
C PHE A 232 13.83 -6.63 -2.87
N PRO A 233 14.90 -6.97 -2.12
CA PRO A 233 16.27 -6.87 -2.61
C PRO A 233 16.55 -7.72 -3.86
N THR A 234 15.80 -8.81 -4.06
CA THR A 234 15.91 -9.67 -5.24
C THR A 234 15.50 -8.96 -6.53
N LEU A 235 14.60 -7.98 -6.46
CA LEU A 235 14.13 -7.21 -7.62
C LEU A 235 15.02 -6.00 -7.93
N ARG A 236 15.98 -5.67 -7.06
CA ARG A 236 16.72 -4.41 -7.16
C ARG A 236 17.43 -4.24 -8.50
N HIS A 237 18.08 -5.30 -8.99
CA HIS A 237 18.78 -5.24 -10.27
C HIS A 237 17.81 -4.98 -11.43
N GLU A 238 16.73 -5.78 -11.53
CA GLU A 238 15.72 -5.65 -12.58
C GLU A 238 14.97 -4.31 -12.51
N ILE A 239 14.71 -3.78 -11.31
CA ILE A 239 14.11 -2.47 -11.11
C ILE A 239 15.03 -1.36 -11.61
N LEU A 240 16.31 -1.39 -11.25
CA LEU A 240 17.28 -0.38 -11.71
C LEU A 240 17.47 -0.46 -13.22
N GLU A 241 17.52 -1.67 -13.78
CA GLU A 241 17.56 -1.89 -15.23
C GLU A 241 16.33 -1.27 -15.91
N LEU A 242 15.13 -1.52 -15.39
CA LEU A 242 13.89 -0.92 -15.90
C LEU A 242 13.93 0.61 -15.83
N VAL A 243 14.33 1.19 -14.69
CA VAL A 243 14.40 2.65 -14.53
C VAL A 243 15.40 3.25 -15.53
N ILE A 244 16.60 2.69 -15.64
CA ILE A 244 17.63 3.16 -16.59
C ILE A 244 17.14 3.03 -18.03
N GLU A 245 16.51 1.91 -18.40
CA GLU A 245 15.93 1.72 -19.74
C GLU A 245 14.92 2.83 -20.08
N LYS A 246 14.06 3.20 -19.11
CA LYS A 246 13.04 4.23 -19.31
C LYS A 246 13.62 5.63 -19.36
N LEU A 247 14.63 5.94 -18.54
CA LEU A 247 15.35 7.21 -18.59
C LEU A 247 16.10 7.38 -19.91
N LEU A 248 16.79 6.35 -20.40
CA LEU A 248 17.46 6.38 -21.71
C LEU A 248 16.45 6.58 -22.85
N LYS A 249 15.28 5.95 -22.77
CA LYS A 249 14.21 6.19 -23.76
C LYS A 249 13.70 7.63 -23.71
N LEU A 250 13.62 8.23 -22.54
CA LEU A 250 13.20 9.61 -22.39
C LEU A 250 14.25 10.55 -23.00
N ASP A 251 15.52 10.36 -22.65
CA ASP A 251 16.67 11.11 -23.19
C ASP A 251 16.75 11.06 -24.72
N VAL A 252 16.64 9.87 -25.33
CA VAL A 252 16.68 9.71 -26.80
C VAL A 252 15.50 10.39 -27.51
N ASN A 253 14.36 10.55 -26.82
CA ASN A 253 13.19 11.20 -27.38
C ASN A 253 13.17 12.72 -27.14
N ALA A 254 14.11 13.26 -26.36
CA ALA A 254 14.19 14.70 -26.11
C ALA A 254 14.57 15.44 -27.39
N SER A 255 13.87 16.55 -27.67
CA SER A 255 14.17 17.37 -28.83
C SER A 255 15.47 18.13 -28.59
N ARG A 256 16.24 18.39 -29.66
CA ARG A 256 17.47 19.19 -29.54
C ARG A 256 17.19 20.59 -28.99
N GLN A 257 16.04 21.18 -29.34
CA GLN A 257 15.62 22.47 -28.82
C GLN A 257 15.36 22.37 -27.31
N ASP A 258 14.68 21.33 -26.85
CA ASP A 258 14.35 21.12 -25.44
C ASP A 258 15.62 20.97 -24.60
N ILE A 259 16.63 20.27 -25.16
CA ILE A 259 17.95 20.12 -24.54
C ILE A 259 18.67 21.47 -24.47
N GLU A 260 18.74 22.21 -25.58
CA GLU A 260 19.41 23.52 -25.64
C GLU A 260 18.74 24.54 -24.69
N ASP A 261 17.40 24.56 -24.63
CA ASP A 261 16.62 25.42 -23.73
C ASP A 261 16.85 25.06 -22.25
N ALA A 262 16.91 23.75 -21.93
CA ALA A 262 17.18 23.28 -20.57
C ALA A 262 18.62 23.61 -20.12
N GLU A 263 19.61 23.48 -21.01
CA GLU A 263 21.01 23.85 -20.74
C GLU A 263 21.17 25.36 -20.52
N GLU A 264 20.50 26.18 -21.33
CA GLU A 264 20.49 27.64 -21.16
C GLU A 264 19.83 28.04 -19.83
N THR A 265 18.70 27.42 -19.47
CA THR A 265 18.01 27.65 -18.19
C THR A 265 18.87 27.23 -17.00
N ALA A 266 19.58 26.10 -17.09
CA ALA A 266 20.49 25.63 -16.04
C ALA A 266 21.69 26.57 -15.86
N ALA A 267 22.24 27.10 -16.97
CA ALA A 267 23.33 28.08 -16.91
C ALA A 267 22.90 29.41 -16.29
N GLN A 268 21.63 29.80 -16.44
CA GLN A 268 21.07 31.02 -15.86
C GLN A 268 20.69 30.87 -14.39
N THR A 269 20.29 29.67 -13.94
CA THR A 269 19.94 29.38 -12.54
C THR A 269 21.15 29.02 -11.67
N GLY A 270 22.30 28.70 -12.27
CA GLY A 270 23.55 28.31 -11.58
C GLY A 270 24.29 29.38 -10.75
N SER A 271 23.66 30.52 -10.42
CA SER A 271 24.25 31.55 -9.55
C SER A 271 23.81 31.50 -8.08
N GLY A 272 22.99 30.53 -7.65
CA GLY A 272 22.60 30.43 -6.23
C GLY A 272 21.92 29.13 -5.83
N THR A 273 22.58 28.45 -4.88
CA THR A 273 22.09 27.45 -3.90
C THR A 273 21.75 26.00 -4.32
N ASP A 274 22.39 25.09 -3.58
CA ASP A 274 22.17 23.65 -3.32
C ASP A 274 22.08 22.63 -4.48
N ALA A 275 23.23 22.00 -4.72
CA ALA A 275 23.46 20.88 -5.65
C ALA A 275 22.70 19.57 -5.33
N THR A 276 21.85 19.54 -4.31
CA THR A 276 21.05 18.35 -3.96
C THR A 276 19.66 18.33 -4.59
N GLU A 277 19.13 19.48 -5.04
CA GLU A 277 17.81 19.56 -5.71
C GLU A 277 17.91 19.34 -7.23
N GLY A 278 19.12 19.38 -7.81
CA GLY A 278 19.32 19.29 -9.26
C GLY A 278 19.12 17.91 -9.88
N LEU A 279 19.19 16.83 -9.10
CA LEU A 279 19.09 15.47 -9.65
C LEU A 279 17.65 15.07 -10.00
N PHE A 280 16.66 15.65 -9.32
CA PHE A 280 15.23 15.38 -9.57
C PHE A 280 14.59 16.41 -10.50
N ASN A 281 15.10 17.66 -10.52
CA ASN A 281 14.64 18.69 -11.47
C ASN A 281 14.97 18.39 -12.94
N MET A 282 15.97 17.54 -13.23
CA MET A 282 16.34 17.19 -14.61
C MET A 282 15.24 16.38 -15.33
N VAL A 283 14.45 15.60 -14.58
CA VAL A 283 13.29 14.86 -15.13
C VAL A 283 12.11 15.80 -15.39
N SER A 284 11.94 16.85 -14.58
CA SER A 284 10.90 17.88 -14.73
C SER A 284 11.20 18.89 -15.85
N LEU A 285 12.42 18.92 -16.40
CA LEU A 285 12.78 19.80 -17.51
C LEU A 285 12.66 19.11 -18.88
N LEU A 286 12.87 17.79 -18.94
CA LEU A 286 12.73 17.01 -20.17
C LEU A 286 11.28 16.75 -20.60
N LEU A 287 10.28 17.14 -19.79
CA LEU A 287 8.87 16.82 -20.00
C LEU A 287 7.94 18.07 -20.10
N LYS A 288 8.48 19.29 -19.91
CA LYS A 288 7.73 20.56 -20.03
C LYS A 288 7.39 20.97 -21.46
N THR A 289 7.86 20.25 -22.47
CA THR A 289 7.70 20.64 -23.89
C THR A 289 6.39 20.22 -24.56
N ASP A 290 5.50 19.50 -23.85
CA ASP A 290 4.21 19.03 -24.43
C ASP A 290 2.96 19.86 -24.03
N ILE A 291 3.08 20.99 -23.31
CA ILE A 291 1.91 21.84 -22.90
C ILE A 291 1.90 23.23 -23.57
N ASN A 292 2.40 23.37 -24.80
CA ASN A 292 2.20 24.64 -25.53
C ASN A 292 1.96 24.44 -27.03
N ILE A 293 0.88 23.70 -27.36
CA ILE A 293 0.24 23.82 -28.68
C ILE A 293 -1.27 23.85 -28.48
N GLU A 294 -1.83 25.04 -28.23
CA GLU A 294 -3.00 25.60 -28.92
C GLU A 294 -3.42 26.92 -28.26
N GLY A 295 -3.15 28.05 -28.93
CA GLY A 295 -3.61 29.36 -28.45
C GLY A 295 -3.02 30.55 -29.18
N GLY A 296 -2.89 30.50 -30.51
CA GLY A 296 -2.35 31.61 -31.27
C GLY A 296 -2.73 31.61 -32.75
N ARG A 297 -3.99 31.98 -33.05
CA ARG A 297 -4.44 32.87 -34.14
C ARG A 297 -5.91 32.62 -34.48
N ASP A 298 -6.75 33.64 -34.29
CA ASP A 298 -7.38 34.32 -35.43
C ASP A 298 -8.06 35.63 -35.00
N SER A 299 -7.73 36.68 -35.77
CA SER A 299 -8.27 38.06 -35.83
C SER A 299 -7.82 39.08 -34.77
#